data_AF-A0A7G8V6F4-F1
#
_entry.id   AF-A0A7G8V6F4-F1
#
_cell.length_a   1.000
_cell.length_b   1.000
_cell.length_c   1.000
_cell.angle_alpha   90.00
_cell.angle_beta   90.00
_cell.angle_gamma   90.00
#
_symmetry.space_group_name_H-M   'P 1'
#
loop_
_entity.id
_entity.type
_entity.pdbx_description
1 polymer ?
#
loop_
_entity_poly.entity_id
_entity_poly.type
_entity_poly.pdbx_seq_one_letter_code
_entity_poly.pdbx_strand_id
1 'polypeptide(L)'
;MDKSEVEQVLITVKSGTEEALNIKIYKNGILARRGCGGLPGVKVSGMSFTGDSKYFDQLMNSVSQQVLDQDINHEEKIITGSLEYLVAFYGVSSNGDLGERAEWTKSTGLRFFMDEGTSFRHNMLGFVDGLAIEAMKLTDSWYFDIMMLGLDKMKSSSLPEQTLATAPKTEEALKQDFQSYFEQVSKKELAGFAKGKTYLNGMGEAYQLTFSGDEKSLTYKFEAAS
;
A
#
# COMPACT_ATOMS: atom_id res chain seq x y z
N MET A 1 11.89 -19.71 7.33
CA MET A 1 10.64 -20.23 6.71
C MET A 1 10.93 -20.49 5.24
N ASP A 2 10.48 -21.59 4.62
CA ASP A 2 10.76 -21.79 3.19
C ASP A 2 9.99 -20.79 2.34
N LYS A 3 10.66 -20.18 1.35
CA LYS A 3 10.06 -19.16 0.48
C LYS A 3 8.78 -19.64 -0.22
N SER A 4 8.69 -20.92 -0.58
CA SER A 4 7.51 -21.49 -1.22
C SER A 4 6.29 -21.57 -0.29
N GLU A 5 6.50 -21.58 1.03
CA GLU A 5 5.46 -21.63 2.06
C GLU A 5 4.81 -20.27 2.30
N VAL A 6 5.40 -19.15 1.85
CA VAL A 6 4.87 -17.81 2.11
C VAL A 6 3.55 -17.62 1.35
N GLU A 7 2.52 -17.16 2.05
CA GLU A 7 1.19 -16.86 1.51
C GLU A 7 0.80 -15.38 1.69
N GLN A 8 1.45 -14.65 2.59
CA GLN A 8 1.22 -13.23 2.81
C GLN A 8 2.51 -12.48 3.13
N VAL A 9 2.61 -11.26 2.59
CA VAL A 9 3.57 -10.23 3.02
C VAL A 9 2.80 -9.07 3.64
N LEU A 10 3.19 -8.66 4.85
CA LEU A 10 2.73 -7.47 5.55
C LEU A 10 3.88 -6.48 5.64
N ILE A 11 3.64 -5.23 5.25
CA ILE A 11 4.60 -4.14 5.33
C ILE A 11 3.94 -2.99 6.08
N THR A 12 4.56 -2.50 7.14
CA THR A 12 4.10 -1.29 7.85
C THR A 12 5.23 -0.32 8.12
N VAL A 13 4.93 0.97 8.00
CA VAL A 13 5.81 2.07 8.39
C VAL A 13 5.03 3.03 9.28
N LYS A 14 5.57 3.37 10.46
CA LYS A 14 4.94 4.28 11.42
C LYS A 14 5.93 5.29 11.97
N SER A 15 5.47 6.51 12.24
CA SER A 15 6.19 7.47 13.06
C SER A 15 5.26 7.93 14.20
N GLY A 16 5.76 7.82 15.44
CA GLY A 16 4.94 7.91 16.65
C GLY A 16 3.79 6.90 16.63
N THR A 17 2.57 7.42 16.77
CA THR A 17 1.32 6.63 16.67
C THR A 17 0.69 6.68 15.28
N GLU A 18 1.26 7.46 14.35
CA GLU A 18 0.74 7.62 13.00
C GLU A 18 1.30 6.55 12.07
N GLU A 19 0.40 5.92 11.31
CA GLU A 19 0.76 4.94 10.29
C GLU A 19 0.90 5.65 8.94
N ALA A 20 2.12 5.67 8.42
CA ALA A 20 2.44 6.23 7.11
C ALA A 20 2.14 5.23 5.99
N LEU A 21 2.29 3.93 6.27
CA LEU A 21 2.05 2.85 5.32
C LEU A 21 1.58 1.57 6.01
N ASN A 22 0.62 0.91 5.39
CA ASN A 22 0.24 -0.47 5.65
C ASN A 22 -0.12 -1.14 4.33
N ILE A 23 0.61 -2.18 3.95
CA ILE A 23 0.33 -2.99 2.77
C ILE A 23 0.25 -4.45 3.19
N LYS A 24 -0.82 -5.13 2.78
CA LYS A 24 -0.92 -6.59 2.82
C LYS A 24 -1.05 -7.11 1.39
N ILE A 25 -0.15 -7.98 0.99
CA ILE A 25 -0.18 -8.65 -0.32
C ILE A 25 -0.26 -10.15 -0.08
N TYR A 26 -1.33 -10.77 -0.57
CA TYR A 26 -1.58 -12.20 -0.44
C TYR A 26 -1.29 -12.92 -1.76
N LYS A 27 -0.78 -14.14 -1.67
CA LYS A 27 -0.47 -15.00 -2.81
C LYS A 27 -1.68 -15.34 -3.67
N ASN A 28 -2.89 -15.36 -3.10
CA ASN A 28 -4.12 -15.60 -3.83
C ASN A 28 -4.65 -14.36 -4.60
N GLY A 29 -4.00 -13.19 -4.47
CA GLY A 29 -4.41 -11.96 -5.12
C GLY A 29 -5.26 -11.03 -4.27
N ILE A 30 -5.41 -11.28 -2.96
CA ILE A 30 -5.91 -10.23 -2.07
C ILE A 30 -4.82 -9.15 -1.92
N LEU A 31 -5.21 -7.90 -2.11
CA LEU A 31 -4.37 -6.74 -1.91
C LEU A 31 -5.11 -5.75 -1.01
N ALA A 32 -4.47 -5.32 0.07
CA ALA A 32 -4.97 -4.25 0.92
C ALA A 32 -3.88 -3.20 1.17
N ARG A 33 -4.24 -1.93 1.13
CA ARG A 33 -3.31 -0.83 1.39
C ARG A 33 -3.99 0.33 2.09
N ARG A 34 -3.23 0.99 2.95
CA ARG A 34 -3.45 2.33 3.49
C ARG A 34 -2.12 3.09 3.47
N GLY A 35 -2.16 4.36 3.10
CA GLY A 35 -0.98 5.23 3.15
C GLY A 35 -0.04 5.14 1.94
N CYS A 36 0.92 6.07 1.91
CA CYS A 36 1.93 6.23 0.85
C CYS A 36 3.35 6.33 1.41
N GLY A 37 3.58 5.94 2.66
CA GLY A 37 4.91 5.98 3.29
C GLY A 37 5.34 7.36 3.79
N GLY A 38 4.54 8.41 3.59
CA GLY A 38 4.77 9.74 4.14
C GLY A 38 3.79 10.11 5.25
N LEU A 39 4.10 11.22 5.95
CA LEU A 39 3.22 11.87 6.91
C LEU A 39 2.77 13.25 6.39
N PRO A 40 1.55 13.72 6.72
CA PRO A 40 0.52 13.03 7.50
C PRO A 40 -0.02 11.76 6.83
N GLY A 41 -0.40 10.75 7.62
CA GLY A 41 -0.87 9.47 7.08
C GLY A 41 -2.21 9.59 6.34
N VAL A 42 -2.30 9.01 5.14
CA VAL A 42 -3.54 8.95 4.34
C VAL A 42 -4.46 7.86 4.90
N LYS A 43 -5.66 8.21 5.34
CA LYS A 43 -6.61 7.27 6.00
C LYS A 43 -7.49 6.53 4.99
N VAL A 44 -7.62 7.03 3.76
CA VAL A 44 -8.23 6.29 2.67
C VAL A 44 -7.52 4.95 2.51
N SER A 45 -8.28 3.86 2.52
CA SER A 45 -7.75 2.50 2.41
C SER A 45 -8.57 1.70 1.42
N GLY A 46 -7.92 0.72 0.80
CA GLY A 46 -8.54 -0.15 -0.19
C GLY A 46 -8.26 -1.60 0.09
N MET A 47 -9.18 -2.45 -0.34
CA MET A 47 -8.97 -3.89 -0.44
C MET A 47 -9.59 -4.40 -1.74
N SER A 48 -8.85 -5.20 -2.49
CA SER A 48 -9.31 -5.84 -3.72
C SER A 48 -8.91 -7.31 -3.73
N PHE A 49 -9.67 -8.11 -4.46
CA PHE A 49 -9.29 -9.45 -4.86
C PHE A 49 -9.02 -9.46 -6.37
N THR A 50 -7.75 -9.52 -6.77
CA THR A 50 -7.37 -9.55 -8.20
C THR A 50 -7.52 -10.92 -8.84
N GLY A 51 -7.58 -11.98 -8.02
CA GLY A 51 -7.66 -13.36 -8.48
C GLY A 51 -6.36 -13.92 -9.06
N ASP A 52 -5.25 -13.18 -8.97
CA ASP A 52 -3.92 -13.60 -9.43
C ASP A 52 -2.83 -13.22 -8.44
N SER A 53 -1.71 -13.94 -8.47
CA SER A 53 -0.57 -13.76 -7.57
C SER A 53 0.40 -12.65 -8.03
N LYS A 54 0.07 -11.84 -9.05
CA LYS A 54 1.08 -11.02 -9.76
C LYS A 54 1.84 -10.06 -8.85
N TYR A 55 1.14 -9.42 -7.91
CA TYR A 55 1.76 -8.48 -6.97
C TYR A 55 2.62 -9.22 -5.95
N PHE A 56 2.14 -10.36 -5.48
CA PHE A 56 2.86 -11.20 -4.54
C PHE A 56 4.14 -11.75 -5.17
N ASP A 57 4.05 -12.33 -6.36
CA ASP A 57 5.18 -12.94 -7.05
C ASP A 57 6.25 -11.90 -7.41
N GLN A 58 5.84 -10.72 -7.90
CA GLN A 58 6.77 -9.63 -8.19
C GLN A 58 7.52 -9.18 -6.93
N LEU A 59 6.81 -8.96 -5.82
CA LEU A 59 7.45 -8.57 -4.56
C LEU A 59 8.37 -9.68 -4.02
N MET A 60 7.91 -10.93 -4.05
CA MET A 60 8.68 -12.06 -3.53
C MET A 60 9.93 -12.35 -4.36
N ASN A 61 10.03 -11.92 -5.62
CA ASN A 61 11.27 -12.03 -6.39
C ASN A 61 12.45 -11.29 -5.73
N SER A 62 12.17 -10.19 -5.03
CA SER A 62 13.16 -9.39 -4.29
C SER A 62 13.50 -9.97 -2.91
N VAL A 63 12.73 -10.96 -2.43
CA VAL A 63 12.93 -11.59 -1.12
C VAL A 63 13.78 -12.86 -1.27
N SER A 64 14.99 -12.87 -0.70
CA SER A 64 15.83 -14.07 -0.68
C SER A 64 15.46 -15.02 0.45
N GLN A 65 15.86 -16.30 0.34
CA GLN A 65 15.68 -17.26 1.45
C GLN A 65 16.38 -16.78 2.74
N GLN A 66 17.54 -16.14 2.61
CA GLN A 66 18.29 -15.58 3.75
C GLN A 66 17.50 -14.52 4.54
N VAL A 67 16.60 -13.79 3.89
CA VAL A 67 15.70 -12.84 4.57
C VAL A 67 14.68 -13.61 5.43
N LEU A 68 14.12 -14.69 4.91
CA LEU A 68 13.11 -15.52 5.59
C LEU A 68 13.67 -16.42 6.69
N ASP A 69 15.00 -16.52 6.75
CA ASP A 69 15.73 -17.21 7.81
C ASP A 69 16.14 -16.25 8.94
N GLN A 70 15.93 -14.95 8.76
CA GLN A 70 16.19 -13.92 9.76
C GLN A 70 14.89 -13.48 10.42
N ASP A 71 14.81 -13.67 11.72
CA ASP A 71 13.76 -13.10 12.56
C ASP A 71 14.39 -12.00 13.43
N ILE A 72 14.18 -10.75 13.04
CA ILE A 72 14.78 -9.59 13.68
C ILE A 72 13.68 -8.80 14.39
N ASN A 73 13.87 -8.58 15.69
CA ASN A 73 13.10 -7.62 16.47
C ASN A 73 14.06 -6.69 17.21
N HIS A 74 14.43 -5.60 16.55
CA HIS A 74 15.31 -4.58 17.12
C HIS A 74 14.49 -3.46 17.77
N GLU A 75 14.90 -3.06 18.96
CA GLU A 75 14.22 -2.03 19.74
C GLU A 75 15.24 -1.10 20.42
N GLU A 76 15.11 0.20 20.17
CA GLU A 76 15.88 1.25 20.83
C GLU A 76 15.08 1.93 21.95
N LYS A 77 15.81 2.58 22.86
CA LYS A 77 15.20 3.52 23.78
C LYS A 77 14.85 4.81 23.03
N ILE A 78 13.57 5.19 23.08
CA ILE A 78 13.05 6.40 22.41
C ILE A 78 13.23 7.64 23.29
N ILE A 79 13.74 8.71 22.70
CA ILE A 79 14.03 10.01 23.32
C ILE A 79 13.34 11.15 22.55
N THR A 80 13.42 11.15 21.22
CA THR A 80 12.97 12.26 20.37
C THR A 80 11.63 11.98 19.71
N GLY A 81 11.45 10.76 19.21
CA GLY A 81 10.29 10.29 18.47
C GLY A 81 10.57 8.86 18.00
N SER A 82 9.53 8.07 17.77
CA SER A 82 9.69 6.67 17.37
C SER A 82 9.43 6.49 15.89
N LEU A 83 10.28 5.72 15.22
CA LEU A 83 10.11 5.26 13.85
C LEU A 83 10.08 3.73 13.84
N GLU A 84 9.02 3.15 13.28
CA GLU A 84 8.86 1.70 13.18
C GLU A 84 8.78 1.26 11.73
N TYR A 85 9.67 0.35 11.33
CA TYR A 85 9.55 -0.42 10.11
C TYR A 85 9.29 -1.88 10.45
N LEU A 86 8.34 -2.49 9.76
CA LEU A 86 8.04 -3.91 9.87
C LEU A 86 7.79 -4.49 8.48
N VAL A 87 8.50 -5.57 8.18
CA VAL A 87 8.12 -6.52 7.12
C VAL A 87 7.90 -7.86 7.79
N ALA A 88 6.70 -8.43 7.65
CA ALA A 88 6.36 -9.75 8.15
C ALA A 88 5.91 -10.66 7.01
N PHE A 89 6.33 -11.91 7.08
CA PHE A 89 5.96 -12.97 6.16
C PHE A 89 5.16 -14.01 6.92
N TYR A 90 4.03 -14.43 6.36
CA TYR A 90 3.19 -15.47 6.93
C TYR A 90 3.12 -16.66 5.98
N GLY A 91 3.27 -17.85 6.56
CA GLY A 91 3.34 -19.11 5.85
C GLY A 91 1.95 -19.65 5.51
N VAL A 92 1.89 -20.94 5.18
CA VAL A 92 0.61 -21.61 4.89
C VAL A 92 -0.38 -21.55 6.05
N SER A 93 -1.67 -21.45 5.73
CA SER A 93 -2.75 -21.42 6.72
C SER A 93 -3.12 -22.81 7.26
N SER A 94 -3.37 -22.94 8.57
CA SER A 94 -3.80 -24.18 9.22
C SER A 94 -5.29 -24.45 9.09
N ASN A 95 -6.11 -23.41 8.89
CA ASN A 95 -7.57 -23.53 8.78
C ASN A 95 -8.05 -23.51 7.31
N GLY A 96 -7.13 -23.39 6.35
CA GLY A 96 -7.43 -23.35 4.91
C GLY A 96 -7.95 -22.01 4.40
N ASP A 97 -8.16 -21.01 5.26
CA ASP A 97 -8.45 -19.64 4.84
C ASP A 97 -7.19 -18.98 4.27
N LEU A 98 -7.34 -18.21 3.18
CA LEU A 98 -6.23 -17.58 2.46
C LEU A 98 -6.26 -16.04 2.55
N GLY A 99 -7.04 -15.49 3.49
CA GLY A 99 -7.28 -14.05 3.65
C GLY A 99 -7.18 -13.61 5.11
N GLU A 100 -7.90 -12.55 5.47
CA GLU A 100 -7.85 -11.97 6.83
C GLU A 100 -8.26 -12.92 7.98
N ARG A 101 -8.88 -14.07 7.65
CA ARG A 101 -9.26 -15.11 8.62
C ARG A 101 -8.26 -16.27 8.71
N ALA A 102 -7.18 -16.22 7.93
CA ALA A 102 -6.16 -17.25 7.92
C ALA A 102 -5.50 -17.40 9.29
N GLU A 103 -5.33 -18.64 9.72
CA GLU A 103 -4.53 -19.00 10.88
C GLU A 103 -3.16 -19.44 10.40
N TRP A 104 -2.17 -18.55 10.45
CA TRP A 104 -0.86 -18.82 9.88
C TRP A 104 -0.07 -19.84 10.69
N THR A 105 0.38 -20.91 10.03
CA THR A 105 1.19 -21.97 10.68
C THR A 105 2.57 -21.49 11.13
N LYS A 106 3.11 -20.48 10.43
CA LYS A 106 4.43 -19.90 10.66
C LYS A 106 4.37 -18.41 10.36
N SER A 107 5.22 -17.65 11.05
CA SER A 107 5.55 -16.28 10.70
C SER A 107 7.03 -16.03 10.92
N THR A 108 7.58 -15.06 10.20
CA THR A 108 8.91 -14.49 10.44
C THR A 108 8.87 -13.01 10.09
N GLY A 109 9.64 -12.17 10.77
CA GLY A 109 9.59 -10.74 10.53
C GLY A 109 10.91 -10.02 10.76
N LEU A 110 11.00 -8.87 10.12
CA LEU A 110 12.05 -7.88 10.30
C LEU A 110 11.40 -6.62 10.86
N ARG A 111 11.50 -6.43 12.18
CA ARG A 111 11.00 -5.27 12.91
C ARG A 111 12.16 -4.43 13.42
N PHE A 112 12.11 -3.14 13.10
CA PHE A 112 13.02 -2.13 13.62
C PHE A 112 12.20 -1.01 14.26
N PHE A 113 12.26 -0.91 15.58
CA PHE A 113 11.67 0.18 16.36
C PHE A 113 12.79 1.07 16.88
N MET A 114 12.91 2.27 16.33
CA MET A 114 14.09 3.12 16.46
C MET A 114 13.72 4.53 16.90
N ASP A 115 14.67 5.23 17.50
CA ASP A 115 14.56 6.68 17.71
C ASP A 115 14.74 7.42 16.38
N GLU A 116 13.94 8.45 16.11
CA GLU A 116 14.05 9.25 14.88
C GLU A 116 15.42 9.92 14.71
N GLY A 117 16.11 10.23 15.82
CA GLY A 117 17.45 10.78 15.85
C GLY A 117 18.58 9.74 15.77
N THR A 118 18.26 8.45 15.59
CA THR A 118 19.27 7.39 15.66
C THR A 118 20.29 7.47 14.52
N SER A 119 21.53 7.07 14.84
CA SER A 119 22.57 6.79 13.84
C SER A 119 22.70 5.30 13.52
N PHE A 120 21.78 4.47 14.02
CA PHE A 120 21.79 3.04 13.80
C PHE A 120 21.84 2.68 12.31
N ARG A 121 22.63 1.66 11.99
CA ARG A 121 22.80 1.12 10.64
C ARG A 121 22.77 -0.39 10.75
N HIS A 122 21.86 -1.00 9.99
CA HIS A 122 21.78 -2.45 9.86
C HIS A 122 21.49 -2.79 8.40
N ASN A 123 22.15 -3.81 7.84
CA ASN A 123 21.99 -4.15 6.42
C ASN A 123 20.54 -4.53 6.09
N MET A 124 19.84 -5.22 7.00
CA MET A 124 18.42 -5.55 6.81
C MET A 124 17.47 -4.36 6.96
N LEU A 125 17.88 -3.27 7.60
CA LEU A 125 17.05 -2.05 7.65
C LEU A 125 16.92 -1.45 6.25
N GLY A 126 18.03 -1.37 5.49
CA GLY A 126 18.00 -0.91 4.11
C GLY A 126 17.18 -1.81 3.18
N PHE A 127 17.19 -3.12 3.43
CA PHE A 127 16.31 -4.07 2.73
C PHE A 127 14.83 -3.81 3.05
N VAL A 128 14.48 -3.65 4.33
CA VAL A 128 13.10 -3.39 4.77
C VAL A 128 12.54 -2.11 4.16
N ASP A 129 13.30 -1.02 4.19
CA ASP A 129 12.93 0.26 3.57
C ASP A 129 12.77 0.11 2.04
N GLY A 130 13.75 -0.52 1.38
CA GLY A 130 13.70 -0.78 -0.06
C GLY A 130 12.50 -1.62 -0.48
N LEU A 131 12.16 -2.67 0.27
CA LEU A 131 11.00 -3.53 0.00
C LEU A 131 9.68 -2.78 0.20
N ALA A 132 9.60 -1.87 1.19
CA ALA A 132 8.43 -1.02 1.38
C ALA A 132 8.21 -0.07 0.19
N ILE A 133 9.28 0.58 -0.29
CA ILE A 133 9.24 1.43 -1.48
C ILE A 133 8.83 0.63 -2.73
N GLU A 134 9.37 -0.58 -2.90
CA GLU A 134 9.02 -1.47 -4.00
C GLU A 134 7.55 -1.85 -3.97
N ALA A 135 7.03 -2.30 -2.82
CA ALA A 135 5.63 -2.66 -2.65
C ALA A 135 4.68 -1.47 -2.87
N MET A 136 5.08 -0.25 -2.45
CA MET A 136 4.34 0.96 -2.75
C MET A 136 4.25 1.20 -4.26
N LYS A 137 5.40 1.30 -4.95
CA LYS A 137 5.44 1.54 -6.40
C LYS A 137 4.65 0.51 -7.18
N LEU A 138 4.79 -0.76 -6.79
CA LEU A 138 4.08 -1.88 -7.38
C LEU A 138 2.56 -1.73 -7.27
N THR A 139 2.06 -1.09 -6.21
CA THR A 139 0.64 -0.95 -5.92
C THR A 139 0.09 0.46 -6.17
N ASP A 140 0.90 1.42 -6.61
CA ASP A 140 0.52 2.83 -6.72
C ASP A 140 -0.60 3.08 -7.75
N SER A 141 -0.54 2.44 -8.92
CA SER A 141 -1.61 2.59 -9.93
C SER A 141 -2.95 2.06 -9.44
N TRP A 142 -2.94 0.97 -8.65
CA TRP A 142 -4.15 0.42 -8.04
C TRP A 142 -4.62 1.30 -6.88
N TYR A 143 -3.72 1.75 -6.02
CA TYR A 143 -4.07 2.60 -4.88
C TYR A 143 -4.57 3.97 -5.33
N PHE A 144 -4.06 4.51 -6.44
CA PHE A 144 -4.62 5.68 -7.11
C PHE A 144 -6.11 5.48 -7.47
N ASP A 145 -6.49 4.33 -8.00
CA ASP A 145 -7.91 4.05 -8.30
C ASP A 145 -8.75 3.94 -7.02
N ILE A 146 -8.19 3.40 -5.93
CA ILE A 146 -8.83 3.41 -4.60
C ILE A 146 -9.05 4.84 -4.11
N MET A 147 -8.07 5.72 -4.31
CA MET A 147 -8.17 7.14 -3.98
C MET A 147 -9.32 7.79 -4.78
N MET A 148 -9.39 7.57 -6.10
CA MET A 148 -10.50 8.11 -6.92
C MET A 148 -11.88 7.55 -6.50
N LEU A 149 -11.96 6.27 -6.15
CA LEU A 149 -13.17 5.66 -5.62
C LEU A 149 -13.55 6.25 -4.25
N GLY A 150 -12.56 6.59 -3.42
CA GLY A 150 -12.74 7.25 -2.13
C GLY A 150 -13.32 8.66 -2.27
N LEU A 151 -12.68 9.50 -3.10
CA LEU A 151 -13.02 10.93 -3.26
C LEU A 151 -14.32 11.12 -4.02
N ASP A 152 -14.31 10.65 -5.27
CA ASP A 152 -15.27 11.05 -6.30
C ASP A 152 -16.30 9.95 -6.55
N LYS A 153 -16.21 8.83 -5.82
CA LYS A 153 -17.05 7.63 -6.01
C LYS A 153 -16.96 7.10 -7.45
N MET A 154 -15.81 7.32 -8.09
CA MET A 154 -15.51 6.90 -9.45
C MET A 154 -14.77 5.56 -9.44
N LYS A 155 -15.41 4.50 -9.92
CA LYS A 155 -14.82 3.16 -9.98
C LYS A 155 -14.08 2.97 -11.30
N SER A 156 -12.77 2.80 -11.23
CA SER A 156 -11.94 2.46 -12.39
C SER A 156 -12.29 1.06 -12.94
N SER A 157 -12.24 0.92 -14.27
CA SER A 157 -12.39 -0.35 -14.99
C SER A 157 -11.30 -1.38 -14.67
N SER A 158 -10.17 -0.96 -14.09
CA SER A 158 -9.11 -1.88 -13.61
C SER A 158 -9.32 -2.37 -12.18
N LEU A 159 -10.28 -1.83 -11.43
CA LEU A 159 -10.60 -2.32 -10.09
C LEU A 159 -11.50 -3.56 -10.19
N PRO A 160 -11.16 -4.67 -9.52
CA PRO A 160 -12.04 -5.82 -9.41
C PRO A 160 -13.42 -5.44 -8.86
N GLU A 161 -14.45 -6.22 -9.23
CA GLU A 161 -15.82 -5.92 -8.83
C GLU A 161 -15.97 -5.83 -7.30
N GLN A 162 -15.33 -6.75 -6.58
CA GLN A 162 -15.35 -6.91 -5.12
C GLN A 162 -14.44 -5.91 -4.38
N THR A 163 -13.96 -4.86 -5.05
CA THR A 163 -13.12 -3.84 -4.42
C THR A 163 -13.91 -3.03 -3.40
N LEU A 164 -13.32 -2.86 -2.21
CA LEU A 164 -13.83 -2.00 -1.15
C LEU A 164 -12.85 -0.86 -0.92
N ALA A 165 -13.37 0.36 -0.81
CA ALA A 165 -12.62 1.53 -0.38
C ALA A 165 -13.27 2.12 0.87
N THR A 166 -12.46 2.37 1.90
CA THR A 166 -12.88 3.08 3.11
C THR A 166 -12.23 4.44 3.11
N ALA A 167 -13.01 5.48 3.35
CA ALA A 167 -12.56 6.86 3.38
C ALA A 167 -13.16 7.60 4.58
N PRO A 168 -12.56 8.73 5.02
CA PRO A 168 -13.17 9.60 6.01
C PRO A 168 -14.60 10.00 5.63
N LYS A 169 -15.47 10.16 6.65
CA LYS A 169 -16.90 10.45 6.45
C LYS A 169 -17.18 11.93 6.19
N THR A 170 -16.31 12.83 6.65
CA THR A 170 -16.48 14.27 6.47
C THR A 170 -15.72 14.74 5.25
N GLU A 171 -16.28 15.71 4.53
CA GLU A 171 -15.68 16.24 3.31
C GLU A 171 -14.33 16.92 3.59
N GLU A 172 -14.19 17.57 4.74
CA GLU A 172 -12.96 18.24 5.16
C GLU A 172 -11.83 17.24 5.39
N ALA A 173 -12.10 16.16 6.13
CA ALA A 173 -11.11 15.12 6.39
C ALA A 173 -10.74 14.36 5.11
N LEU A 174 -11.72 14.16 4.24
CA LEU A 174 -11.49 13.56 2.93
C LEU A 174 -10.54 14.43 2.10
N LYS A 175 -10.83 15.72 1.94
CA LYS A 175 -9.98 16.67 1.21
C LYS A 175 -8.56 16.74 1.77
N GLN A 176 -8.41 16.72 3.10
CA GLN A 176 -7.10 16.69 3.75
C GLN A 176 -6.32 15.43 3.38
N ASP A 177 -6.94 14.25 3.48
CA ASP A 177 -6.32 12.98 3.08
C ASP A 177 -5.89 12.99 1.61
N PHE A 178 -6.71 13.55 0.72
CA PHE A 178 -6.35 13.68 -0.69
C PHE A 178 -5.19 14.62 -0.91
N GLN A 179 -5.16 15.76 -0.22
CA GLN A 179 -4.03 16.66 -0.30
C GLN A 179 -2.74 15.97 0.16
N SER A 180 -2.77 15.27 1.30
CA SER A 180 -1.62 14.49 1.78
C SER A 180 -1.19 13.41 0.78
N TYR A 181 -2.14 12.70 0.16
CA TYR A 181 -1.84 11.75 -0.91
C TYR A 181 -1.13 12.42 -2.11
N PHE A 182 -1.68 13.53 -2.62
CA PHE A 182 -1.12 14.24 -3.77
C PHE A 182 0.25 14.86 -3.50
N GLU A 183 0.55 15.21 -2.25
CA GLU A 183 1.86 15.71 -1.84
C GLU A 183 2.91 14.59 -1.73
N GLN A 184 2.49 13.36 -1.44
CA GLN A 184 3.38 12.21 -1.21
C GLN A 184 3.64 11.39 -2.48
N VAL A 185 2.71 11.37 -3.44
CA VAL A 185 2.84 10.59 -4.68
C VAL A 185 3.64 11.34 -5.75
N SER A 186 4.34 10.59 -6.61
CA SER A 186 5.03 11.17 -7.77
C SER A 186 4.02 11.74 -8.78
N LYS A 187 3.91 13.07 -8.85
CA LYS A 187 3.02 13.78 -9.80
C LYS A 187 3.27 13.39 -11.27
N LYS A 188 4.50 12.98 -11.60
CA LYS A 188 4.90 12.56 -12.95
C LYS A 188 4.26 11.24 -13.38
N GLU A 189 3.89 10.38 -12.43
CA GLU A 189 3.36 9.05 -12.70
C GLU A 189 1.83 9.01 -12.77
N LEU A 190 1.15 10.01 -12.18
CA LEU A 190 -0.32 10.06 -12.07
C LEU A 190 -1.05 9.95 -13.43
N ALA A 191 -0.57 10.67 -14.45
CA ALA A 191 -1.14 10.57 -15.80
C ALA A 191 -0.98 9.15 -16.38
N GLY A 192 0.12 8.47 -16.07
CA GLY A 192 0.34 7.07 -16.42
C GLY A 192 -0.62 6.12 -15.71
N PHE A 193 -0.98 6.42 -14.46
CA PHE A 193 -1.93 5.60 -13.70
C PHE A 193 -3.35 5.64 -14.25
N ALA A 194 -3.78 6.74 -14.87
CA ALA A 194 -5.12 6.83 -15.48
C ALA A 194 -5.19 6.32 -16.92
N LYS A 195 -4.04 6.11 -17.58
CA LYS A 195 -3.97 5.81 -19.00
C LYS A 195 -4.71 4.53 -19.36
N GLY A 196 -5.66 4.64 -20.30
CA GLY A 196 -6.43 3.50 -20.82
C GLY A 196 -7.52 2.97 -19.88
N LYS A 197 -7.82 3.69 -18.78
CA LYS A 197 -8.88 3.34 -17.84
C LYS A 197 -10.14 4.15 -18.11
N THR A 198 -11.30 3.51 -17.91
CA THR A 198 -12.59 4.18 -17.85
C THR A 198 -13.07 4.17 -16.41
N TYR A 199 -13.71 5.25 -15.97
CA TYR A 199 -14.22 5.38 -14.62
C TYR A 199 -15.74 5.47 -14.67
N LEU A 200 -16.40 4.66 -13.85
CA LEU A 200 -17.86 4.63 -13.74
C LEU A 200 -18.30 5.34 -12.46
N ASN A 201 -19.30 6.21 -12.58
CA ASN A 201 -19.97 6.77 -11.41
C ASN A 201 -21.02 5.80 -10.84
N GLY A 202 -21.70 6.18 -9.77
CA GLY A 202 -22.75 5.38 -9.14
C GLY A 202 -23.98 5.08 -10.02
N MET A 203 -24.13 5.77 -11.16
CA MET A 203 -25.20 5.56 -12.14
C MET A 203 -24.74 4.72 -13.34
N GLY A 204 -23.46 4.32 -13.39
CA GLY A 204 -22.88 3.55 -14.48
C GLY A 204 -22.45 4.39 -15.69
N GLU A 205 -22.44 5.73 -15.57
CA GLU A 205 -21.97 6.61 -16.64
C GLU A 205 -20.44 6.58 -16.73
N ALA A 206 -19.92 6.54 -17.95
CA ALA A 206 -18.50 6.37 -18.23
C ALA A 206 -17.77 7.69 -18.41
N TYR A 207 -16.61 7.80 -17.74
CA TYR A 207 -15.74 8.95 -17.79
C TYR A 207 -14.29 8.55 -18.07
N GLN A 208 -13.54 9.49 -18.61
CA GLN A 208 -12.08 9.46 -18.67
C GLN A 208 -11.52 10.49 -17.70
N LEU A 209 -10.43 10.12 -17.03
CA LEU A 209 -9.73 11.02 -16.13
C LEU A 209 -8.64 11.75 -16.92
N THR A 210 -8.72 13.07 -16.94
CA THR A 210 -7.73 13.93 -17.58
C THR A 210 -7.02 14.77 -16.52
N PHE A 211 -5.74 15.03 -16.76
CA PHE A 211 -4.91 15.88 -15.91
C PHE A 211 -4.53 17.16 -16.65
N SER A 212 -4.49 18.26 -15.92
CA SER A 212 -4.00 19.55 -16.40
C SER A 212 -3.09 20.18 -15.37
N GLY A 213 -1.99 20.79 -15.78
CA GLY A 213 -1.07 21.44 -14.85
C GLY A 213 0.39 21.39 -15.30
N ASP A 214 1.28 21.78 -14.39
CA ASP A 214 2.73 21.78 -14.53
C ASP A 214 3.40 20.88 -13.46
N GLU A 215 4.74 20.90 -13.37
CA GLU A 215 5.47 20.08 -12.39
C GLU A 215 5.15 20.45 -10.92
N LYS A 216 4.59 21.63 -10.66
CA LYS A 216 4.31 22.13 -9.30
C LYS A 216 2.83 22.03 -8.95
N SER A 217 1.94 22.15 -9.93
CA SER A 217 0.49 22.16 -9.78
C SER A 217 -0.14 21.16 -10.73
N LEU A 218 -0.90 20.20 -10.20
CA LEU A 218 -1.64 19.23 -11.00
C LEU A 218 -3.10 19.25 -10.56
N THR A 219 -4.00 19.47 -11.50
CA THR A 219 -5.44 19.30 -11.32
C THR A 219 -5.91 18.15 -12.19
N TYR A 220 -7.05 17.56 -11.83
CA TYR A 220 -7.67 16.52 -12.62
C TYR A 220 -9.17 16.78 -12.79
N LYS A 221 -9.75 16.19 -13.83
CA LYS A 221 -11.19 16.21 -14.07
C LYS A 221 -11.66 14.93 -14.75
N PHE A 222 -12.88 14.51 -14.43
CA PHE A 222 -13.58 13.46 -15.15
C PHE A 222 -14.35 14.08 -16.32
N GLU A 223 -14.07 13.63 -17.53
CA GLU A 223 -14.78 14.04 -18.76
C GLU A 223 -15.58 12.85 -19.29
N ALA A 224 -16.76 13.10 -19.85
CA ALA A 224 -17.58 12.02 -20.41
C ALA A 224 -16.78 11.24 -21.46
N ALA A 225 -16.78 9.92 -21.35
CA ALA A 225 -16.17 9.06 -22.36
C ALA A 225 -16.98 9.19 -23.66
N SER A 226 -16.29 9.49 -24.76
CA SER A 226 -16.87 9.57 -26.10
C SER A 226 -16.95 8.21 -26.77
#